data_AF-A0A7W7IY09-F1
#
_entry.id   AF-A0A7W7IY09-F1
#
_cell.length_a   1.000
_cell.length_b   1.000
_cell.length_c   1.000
_cell.angle_alpha   90.00
_cell.angle_beta   90.00
_cell.angle_gamma   90.00
#
_symmetry.space_group_name_H-M   'P 1'
#
loop_
_entity.id
_entity.type
_entity.pdbx_description
1 polymer ?
#
loop_
_entity_poly.entity_id
_entity_poly.type
_entity_poly.pdbx_seq_one_letter_code
_entity_poly.pdbx_strand_id
1 'polypeptide(L)'
;MTDKSQLLSSIFRHLDGLVTAPVAIALKKKSVLEYILEKEQLSLSELTNVFKANEGYLNIGLRLLASQGFLEYEVNNQTQEITIAINEKTKTAFSLFYLYEDVVDLLQLSTQFHPRQFDDEPFEKLNLIFEKYKKGYGITLSDDSLTNNIQNQILKHIEGYLIGPTIVRLAMNGMFHKYFMETSFRPEEFHKSPENFKKILDFFVHLGWFLEKNGNYQFTEAGLFFAKRASAYGVTVSYLPTFAKMDDLLFGNPDVLRTNEGENEIHVDREMNVWGSGGAHDTYFKVVDEILIKLFNLPIEEQPKGILDMGCGNGAFLQHVFEVIDRQTLRGKMLDEYPLFLVGADYNQTALKVTRANLIKADIWAKVIWGDIGRPDILSNDLKENYNIDLKDLLNVRTFLDHNRIWAEPQQINKDRVSTSTGAFAYRGKRISNNLVEDNLLEHLQRWSPYVRKFGLLLIELHTINPKLTAQNIGKTPAIAYDATHGFSDQYIVEIDVFNQIAAEAGLFPDKTFFKRFPDAETATVSINLLKGK
;
A
#
# COMPACT_ATOMS: atom_id res chain seq x y z
N MET A 1 -30.94 -3.63 6.19
CA MET A 1 -29.86 -2.64 6.06
C MET A 1 -28.55 -3.39 6.01
N THR A 2 -27.78 -3.21 4.95
CA THR A 2 -26.48 -3.87 4.79
C THR A 2 -25.48 -3.30 5.77
N ASP A 3 -24.81 -4.13 6.57
CA ASP A 3 -23.79 -3.68 7.52
C ASP A 3 -22.52 -3.24 6.76
N LYS A 4 -22.29 -1.92 6.68
CA LYS A 4 -21.13 -1.34 6.01
C LYS A 4 -19.80 -1.85 6.60
N SER A 5 -19.77 -2.22 7.88
CA SER A 5 -18.58 -2.79 8.53
C SER A 5 -18.24 -4.16 7.94
N GLN A 6 -19.24 -5.01 7.70
CA GLN A 6 -19.04 -6.31 7.06
C GLN A 6 -18.58 -6.17 5.61
N LEU A 7 -19.12 -5.22 4.86
CA LEU A 7 -18.67 -4.97 3.48
C LEU A 7 -17.23 -4.47 3.44
N LEU A 8 -16.83 -3.58 4.36
CA LEU A 8 -15.45 -3.13 4.49
C LEU A 8 -14.52 -4.29 4.88
N SER A 9 -14.97 -5.16 5.79
CA SER A 9 -14.25 -6.38 6.16
C SER A 9 -13.99 -7.31 4.98
N SER A 10 -14.97 -7.45 4.08
CA SER A 10 -14.78 -8.17 2.82
C SER A 10 -13.69 -7.54 1.94
N ILE A 11 -13.65 -6.20 1.81
CA ILE A 11 -12.56 -5.52 1.07
C ILE A 11 -11.21 -5.92 1.64
N PHE A 12 -10.99 -5.78 2.95
CA PHE A 12 -9.71 -6.11 3.56
C PHE A 12 -9.34 -7.59 3.38
N ARG A 13 -10.28 -8.52 3.59
CA ARG A 13 -10.06 -9.95 3.34
C ARG A 13 -9.76 -10.28 1.88
N HIS A 14 -10.30 -9.50 0.95
CA HIS A 14 -9.95 -9.64 -0.46
C HIS A 14 -8.51 -9.22 -0.72
N LEU A 15 -8.08 -8.07 -0.18
CA LEU A 15 -6.69 -7.61 -0.31
C LEU A 15 -5.71 -8.59 0.34
N ASP A 16 -6.06 -9.12 1.50
CA ASP A 16 -5.33 -10.18 2.21
C ASP A 16 -5.13 -11.42 1.33
N GLY A 17 -6.19 -11.82 0.60
CA GLY A 17 -6.14 -12.95 -0.32
C GLY A 17 -5.15 -12.76 -1.45
N LEU A 18 -5.14 -11.55 -2.06
CA LEU A 18 -4.25 -11.19 -3.17
C LEU A 18 -2.77 -11.37 -2.84
N VAL A 19 -2.40 -11.26 -1.57
CA VAL A 19 -1.01 -11.34 -1.12
C VAL A 19 -0.69 -12.68 -0.44
N THR A 20 -1.66 -13.29 0.24
CA THR A 20 -1.45 -14.52 1.02
C THR A 20 -1.38 -15.76 0.14
N ALA A 21 -2.27 -15.89 -0.85
CA ALA A 21 -2.32 -17.05 -1.72
C ALA A 21 -0.99 -17.36 -2.46
N PRO A 22 -0.32 -16.38 -3.12
CA PRO A 22 0.92 -16.63 -3.84
C PRO A 22 2.07 -17.03 -2.90
N VAL A 23 2.15 -16.43 -1.71
CA VAL A 23 3.12 -16.81 -0.66
C VAL A 23 2.86 -18.24 -0.18
N ALA A 24 1.61 -18.56 0.16
CA ALA A 24 1.20 -19.88 0.60
C ALA A 24 1.55 -20.98 -0.40
N ILE A 25 1.27 -20.74 -1.70
CA ILE A 25 1.59 -21.70 -2.77
C ILE A 25 3.10 -21.85 -2.98
N ALA A 26 3.87 -20.77 -2.96
CA ALA A 26 5.32 -20.85 -3.12
C ALA A 26 5.98 -21.64 -1.97
N LEU A 27 5.57 -21.40 -0.72
CA LEU A 27 6.03 -22.15 0.45
C LEU A 27 5.63 -23.64 0.38
N LYS A 28 4.39 -23.93 -0.04
CA LYS A 28 3.89 -25.31 -0.25
C LYS A 28 4.70 -26.05 -1.31
N LYS A 29 4.93 -25.43 -2.47
CA LYS A 29 5.69 -26.04 -3.59
C LYS A 29 7.11 -26.44 -3.21
N LYS A 30 7.71 -25.75 -2.23
CA LYS A 30 9.07 -26.03 -1.71
C LYS A 30 9.09 -26.90 -0.45
N SER A 31 7.94 -27.41 -0.01
CA SER A 31 7.81 -28.22 1.20
C SER A 31 8.20 -27.51 2.50
N VAL A 32 8.15 -26.17 2.53
CA VAL A 32 8.46 -25.38 3.74
C VAL A 32 7.39 -25.60 4.81
N LEU A 33 6.13 -25.73 4.40
CA LEU A 33 5.00 -25.88 5.31
C LEU A 33 5.06 -27.21 6.08
N GLU A 34 5.40 -28.29 5.39
CA GLU A 34 5.59 -29.62 5.95
C GLU A 34 6.75 -29.63 6.96
N TYR A 35 7.84 -28.95 6.63
CA TYR A 35 8.99 -28.84 7.54
C TYR A 35 8.66 -28.06 8.81
N ILE A 36 7.89 -26.97 8.70
CA ILE A 36 7.38 -26.22 9.86
C ILE A 36 6.50 -27.11 10.75
N LEU A 37 5.62 -27.93 10.14
CA LEU A 37 4.77 -28.87 10.89
C LEU A 37 5.58 -29.98 11.58
N GLU A 38 6.67 -30.45 10.97
CA GLU A 38 7.55 -31.48 11.57
C GLU A 38 8.36 -30.94 12.75
N LYS A 39 8.88 -29.71 12.64
CA LYS A 39 9.72 -29.11 13.67
C LYS A 39 8.95 -28.45 14.80
N GLU A 40 7.69 -28.05 14.54
CA GLU A 40 6.78 -27.32 15.44
C GLU A 40 7.27 -25.91 15.82
N GLN A 41 8.55 -25.72 16.11
CA GLN A 41 9.21 -24.46 16.39
C GLN A 41 10.63 -24.45 15.85
N LEU A 42 11.04 -23.36 15.21
CA LEU A 42 12.33 -23.24 14.55
C LEU A 42 12.71 -21.76 14.30
N SER A 43 13.95 -21.50 13.91
CA SER A 43 14.40 -20.15 13.56
C SER A 43 14.25 -19.85 12.06
N LEU A 44 14.09 -18.58 11.70
CA LEU A 44 14.15 -18.14 10.30
C LEU A 44 15.46 -18.57 9.60
N SER A 45 16.57 -18.51 10.33
CA SER A 45 17.89 -18.89 9.81
C SER A 45 17.95 -20.37 9.44
N GLU A 46 17.26 -21.23 10.19
CA GLU A 46 17.16 -22.66 9.90
C GLU A 46 16.41 -22.90 8.59
N LEU A 47 15.23 -22.28 8.39
CA LEU A 47 14.50 -22.38 7.12
C LEU A 47 15.34 -21.86 5.95
N THR A 48 15.99 -20.72 6.15
CA THR A 48 16.82 -20.09 5.12
C THR A 48 17.91 -21.05 4.66
N ASN A 49 18.60 -21.69 5.59
CA ASN A 49 19.67 -22.65 5.29
C ASN A 49 19.16 -23.93 4.63
N VAL A 50 18.06 -24.50 5.14
CA VAL A 50 17.48 -25.76 4.61
C VAL A 50 16.95 -25.57 3.18
N PHE A 51 16.23 -24.47 2.94
CA PHE A 51 15.56 -24.22 1.67
C PHE A 51 16.36 -23.33 0.71
N LYS A 52 17.54 -22.86 1.13
CA LYS A 52 18.37 -21.89 0.39
C LYS A 52 17.56 -20.66 -0.05
N ALA A 53 16.72 -20.18 0.86
CA ALA A 53 15.79 -19.09 0.59
C ALA A 53 16.50 -17.73 0.65
N ASN A 54 15.90 -16.73 0.00
CA ASN A 54 16.23 -15.34 0.23
C ASN A 54 15.65 -14.90 1.58
N GLU A 55 16.49 -14.86 2.62
CA GLU A 55 16.08 -14.70 4.02
C GLU A 55 15.13 -13.52 4.27
N GLY A 56 15.37 -12.39 3.61
CA GLY A 56 14.53 -11.19 3.77
C GLY A 56 13.12 -11.41 3.26
N TYR A 57 12.98 -11.98 2.05
CA TYR A 57 11.68 -12.25 1.46
C TYR A 57 10.96 -13.42 2.15
N LEU A 58 11.71 -14.43 2.60
CA LEU A 58 11.17 -15.50 3.44
C LEU A 58 10.61 -14.94 4.76
N ASN A 59 11.32 -14.01 5.39
CA ASN A 59 10.87 -13.34 6.61
C ASN A 59 9.52 -12.64 6.41
N ILE A 60 9.38 -11.88 5.31
CA ILE A 60 8.15 -11.18 4.95
C ILE A 60 7.01 -12.19 4.73
N GLY A 61 7.26 -13.26 3.99
CA GLY A 61 6.27 -14.31 3.73
C GLY A 61 5.79 -15.02 5.00
N LEU A 62 6.68 -15.32 5.94
CA LEU A 62 6.33 -15.97 7.20
C LEU A 62 5.60 -15.02 8.16
N ARG A 63 6.03 -13.76 8.23
CA ARG A 63 5.33 -12.71 8.96
C ARG A 63 3.92 -12.51 8.42
N LEU A 64 3.72 -12.61 7.10
CA LEU A 64 2.40 -12.54 6.47
C LEU A 64 1.47 -13.66 6.95
N LEU A 65 1.96 -14.91 6.98
CA LEU A 65 1.19 -16.05 7.50
C LEU A 65 0.89 -15.90 9.00
N ALA A 66 1.81 -15.33 9.78
CA ALA A 66 1.56 -15.02 11.18
C ALA A 66 0.51 -13.92 11.35
N SER A 67 0.54 -12.87 10.52
CA SER A 67 -0.50 -11.82 10.50
C SER A 67 -1.88 -12.35 10.09
N GLN A 68 -1.95 -13.45 9.33
CA GLN A 68 -3.18 -14.21 9.06
C GLN A 68 -3.62 -15.10 10.22
N GLY A 69 -2.81 -15.21 11.27
CA GLY A 69 -3.01 -16.08 12.42
C GLY A 69 -2.66 -17.55 12.16
N PHE A 70 -1.98 -17.88 11.07
CA PHE A 70 -1.63 -19.26 10.72
C PHE A 70 -0.32 -19.75 11.34
N LEU A 71 0.50 -18.84 11.88
CA LEU A 71 1.76 -19.12 12.57
C LEU A 71 1.93 -18.16 13.75
N GLU A 72 2.75 -18.54 14.71
CA GLU A 72 3.35 -17.60 15.67
C GLU A 72 4.68 -17.07 15.11
N TYR A 73 4.94 -15.79 15.33
CA TYR A 73 6.11 -15.08 14.85
C TYR A 73 6.62 -14.16 15.95
N GLU A 74 7.85 -14.40 16.40
CA GLU A 74 8.50 -13.61 17.44
C GLU A 74 9.85 -13.09 16.96
N VAL A 75 10.11 -11.80 17.22
CA VAL A 75 11.37 -11.14 16.89
C VAL A 75 12.07 -10.75 18.17
N ASN A 76 13.30 -11.21 18.35
CA ASN A 76 14.18 -10.72 19.40
C ASN A 76 15.18 -9.72 18.81
N ASN A 77 14.90 -8.42 18.93
CA ASN A 77 15.76 -7.36 18.40
C ASN A 77 17.09 -7.20 19.18
N GLN A 78 17.27 -7.86 20.32
CA GLN A 78 18.55 -7.91 21.03
C GLN A 78 19.49 -8.93 20.39
N THR A 79 19.00 -10.13 20.07
CA THR A 79 19.79 -11.23 19.49
C THR A 79 19.69 -11.28 17.96
N GLN A 80 18.79 -10.51 17.36
CA GLN A 80 18.39 -10.56 15.94
C GLN A 80 17.74 -11.88 15.50
N GLU A 81 17.35 -12.72 16.45
CA GLU A 81 16.70 -14.00 16.18
C GLU A 81 15.22 -13.82 15.85
N ILE A 82 14.74 -14.60 14.87
CA ILE A 82 13.33 -14.71 14.54
C ILE A 82 12.90 -16.16 14.71
N THR A 83 11.88 -16.35 15.54
CA THR A 83 11.31 -17.66 15.85
C THR A 83 9.96 -17.80 15.18
N ILE A 84 9.76 -18.94 14.53
CA ILE A 84 8.50 -19.34 13.89
C ILE A 84 7.99 -20.58 14.61
N ALA A 85 6.72 -20.58 15.01
CA ALA A 85 6.10 -21.74 15.63
C ALA A 85 4.70 -21.99 15.09
N ILE A 86 4.26 -23.24 15.20
CA ILE A 86 2.88 -23.64 14.89
C ILE A 86 1.92 -23.22 16.01
N ASN A 87 0.65 -23.09 15.66
CA ASN A 87 -0.46 -22.90 16.58
C ASN A 87 -1.64 -23.79 16.21
N GLU A 88 -2.75 -23.63 16.94
CA GLU A 88 -4.00 -24.39 16.75
C GLU A 88 -4.59 -24.31 15.33
N LYS A 89 -4.25 -23.27 14.54
CA LYS A 89 -4.77 -23.07 13.18
C LYS A 89 -3.84 -23.62 12.10
N THR A 90 -2.54 -23.74 12.38
CA THR A 90 -1.49 -23.98 11.37
C THR A 90 -1.78 -25.21 10.52
N LYS A 91 -2.00 -26.37 11.16
CA LYS A 91 -2.20 -27.64 10.45
C LYS A 91 -3.42 -27.58 9.52
N THR A 92 -4.54 -27.04 10.01
CA THR A 92 -5.78 -26.92 9.25
C THR A 92 -5.61 -25.95 8.09
N ALA A 93 -5.03 -24.77 8.32
CA ALA A 93 -4.78 -23.78 7.28
C ALA A 93 -3.89 -24.34 6.16
N PHE A 94 -2.75 -24.94 6.51
CA PHE A 94 -1.80 -25.49 5.54
C PHE A 94 -2.44 -26.60 4.71
N SER A 95 -3.28 -27.45 5.31
CA SER A 95 -4.00 -28.50 4.60
C SER A 95 -4.98 -27.99 3.54
N LEU A 96 -5.37 -26.72 3.60
CA LEU A 96 -6.32 -26.09 2.68
C LEU A 96 -5.66 -25.16 1.66
N PHE A 97 -4.34 -24.91 1.75
CA PHE A 97 -3.64 -24.02 0.82
C PHE A 97 -3.64 -24.51 -0.63
N TYR A 98 -3.89 -25.80 -0.90
CA TYR A 98 -4.08 -26.29 -2.27
C TYR A 98 -5.24 -25.58 -2.99
N LEU A 99 -6.22 -25.05 -2.26
CA LEU A 99 -7.34 -24.29 -2.84
C LEU A 99 -6.89 -22.99 -3.50
N TYR A 100 -5.69 -22.49 -3.18
CA TYR A 100 -5.11 -21.31 -3.81
C TYR A 100 -4.48 -21.59 -5.19
N GLU A 101 -4.25 -22.85 -5.57
CA GLU A 101 -3.53 -23.20 -6.80
C GLU A 101 -4.20 -22.59 -8.03
N ASP A 102 -5.53 -22.69 -8.14
CA ASP A 102 -6.30 -22.17 -9.26
C ASP A 102 -6.10 -20.66 -9.48
N VAL A 103 -6.13 -19.86 -8.40
CA VAL A 103 -6.00 -18.39 -8.49
C VAL A 103 -4.55 -17.94 -8.67
N VAL A 104 -3.58 -18.67 -8.12
CA VAL A 104 -2.15 -18.39 -8.34
C VAL A 104 -1.75 -18.75 -9.77
N ASP A 105 -2.27 -19.85 -10.31
CA ASP A 105 -2.03 -20.19 -11.71
C ASP A 105 -2.76 -19.21 -12.66
N LEU A 106 -3.90 -18.64 -12.27
CA LEU A 106 -4.55 -17.57 -13.03
C LEU A 106 -3.71 -16.28 -13.02
N LEU A 107 -3.16 -15.92 -11.86
CA LEU A 107 -2.24 -14.79 -11.71
C LEU A 107 -1.04 -14.93 -12.65
N GLN A 108 -0.36 -16.07 -12.60
CA GLN A 108 0.81 -16.33 -13.45
C GLN A 108 0.47 -16.27 -14.94
N LEU A 109 -0.68 -16.82 -15.34
CA LEU A 109 -1.17 -16.72 -16.72
C LEU A 109 -1.44 -15.26 -17.12
N SER A 110 -2.14 -14.51 -16.27
CA SER A 110 -2.59 -13.14 -16.56
C SER A 110 -1.44 -12.15 -16.73
N THR A 111 -0.27 -12.40 -16.14
CA THR A 111 0.91 -11.54 -16.35
C THR A 111 1.44 -11.53 -17.79
N GLN A 112 1.01 -12.47 -18.64
CA GLN A 112 1.38 -12.53 -20.06
C GLN A 112 0.49 -11.65 -20.94
N PHE A 113 -0.55 -11.04 -20.35
CA PHE A 113 -1.60 -10.29 -21.04
C PHE A 113 -1.66 -8.84 -20.55
N HIS A 114 -2.37 -7.98 -21.28
CA HIS A 114 -2.46 -6.58 -20.91
C HIS A 114 -3.36 -6.43 -19.66
N PRO A 115 -2.90 -5.77 -18.57
CA PRO A 115 -3.61 -5.75 -17.29
C PRO A 115 -5.00 -5.11 -17.37
N ARG A 116 -5.23 -4.26 -18.38
CA ARG A 116 -6.49 -3.51 -18.58
C ARG A 116 -7.44 -4.12 -19.62
N GLN A 117 -7.06 -5.20 -20.31
CA GLN A 117 -7.89 -5.83 -21.34
C GLN A 117 -8.43 -7.19 -20.88
N PHE A 118 -9.66 -7.52 -21.25
CA PHE A 118 -10.24 -8.85 -21.04
C PHE A 118 -9.89 -9.75 -22.23
N ASP A 119 -8.68 -10.27 -22.24
CA ASP A 119 -8.26 -11.29 -23.20
C ASP A 119 -8.98 -12.63 -22.93
N ASP A 120 -9.30 -13.35 -24.01
CA ASP A 120 -10.16 -14.54 -23.94
C ASP A 120 -9.56 -15.67 -23.09
N GLU A 121 -8.25 -15.93 -23.19
CA GLU A 121 -7.60 -17.05 -22.49
C GLU A 121 -7.59 -16.89 -20.95
N PRO A 122 -7.09 -15.78 -20.37
CA PRO A 122 -7.23 -15.52 -18.94
C PRO A 122 -8.69 -15.51 -18.48
N PHE A 123 -9.59 -15.02 -19.33
CA PHE A 123 -11.00 -14.94 -19.02
C PHE A 123 -11.67 -16.31 -18.92
N GLU A 124 -11.38 -17.24 -19.83
CA GLU A 124 -11.93 -18.60 -19.75
C GLU A 124 -11.43 -19.33 -18.49
N LYS A 125 -10.16 -19.14 -18.11
CA LYS A 125 -9.65 -19.66 -16.84
C LYS A 125 -10.36 -19.02 -15.63
N LEU A 126 -10.55 -17.70 -15.64
CA LEU A 126 -11.31 -16.99 -14.61
C LEU A 126 -12.75 -17.55 -14.47
N ASN A 127 -13.42 -17.80 -15.60
CA ASN A 127 -14.78 -18.32 -15.62
C ASN A 127 -14.88 -19.74 -15.04
N LEU A 128 -13.91 -20.62 -15.31
CA LEU A 128 -13.84 -21.94 -14.67
C LEU A 128 -13.72 -21.82 -13.15
N ILE A 129 -12.95 -20.85 -12.68
CA ILE A 129 -12.75 -20.60 -11.25
C ILE A 129 -14.01 -20.02 -10.61
N PHE A 130 -14.77 -19.15 -11.30
CA PHE A 130 -16.09 -18.71 -10.84
C PHE A 130 -17.01 -19.88 -10.55
N GLU A 131 -17.09 -20.86 -11.45
CA GLU A 131 -17.95 -22.03 -11.28
C GLU A 131 -17.49 -22.96 -10.14
N LYS A 132 -16.17 -23.10 -9.93
CA LYS A 132 -15.63 -23.79 -8.74
C LYS A 132 -16.00 -23.04 -7.46
N TYR A 133 -15.84 -21.72 -7.44
CA TYR A 133 -16.15 -20.88 -6.28
C TYR A 133 -17.63 -20.93 -5.89
N LYS A 134 -18.54 -20.85 -6.86
CA LYS A 134 -19.99 -20.97 -6.64
C LYS A 134 -20.39 -22.29 -5.96
N LYS A 135 -19.59 -23.34 -6.15
CA LYS A 135 -19.76 -24.67 -5.54
C LYS A 135 -18.94 -24.84 -4.25
N GLY A 136 -18.38 -23.76 -3.71
CA GLY A 136 -17.52 -23.78 -2.52
C GLY A 136 -16.25 -24.60 -2.71
N TYR A 137 -15.73 -24.72 -3.94
CA TYR A 137 -14.61 -25.62 -4.28
C TYR A 137 -14.84 -27.10 -3.92
N GLY A 138 -16.10 -27.50 -3.68
CA GLY A 138 -16.45 -28.86 -3.26
C GLY A 138 -16.03 -29.22 -1.83
N ILE A 139 -15.58 -28.26 -1.02
CA ILE A 139 -15.31 -28.52 0.40
C ILE A 139 -16.62 -28.48 1.20
N THR A 140 -16.73 -29.33 2.21
CA THR A 140 -17.80 -29.24 3.20
C THR A 140 -17.34 -28.34 4.34
N LEU A 141 -18.14 -27.31 4.65
CA LEU A 141 -17.88 -26.46 5.82
C LEU A 141 -18.03 -27.29 7.09
N SER A 142 -17.00 -27.24 7.95
CA SER A 142 -16.97 -27.97 9.21
C SER A 142 -17.97 -27.40 10.21
N ASP A 143 -18.52 -28.25 11.08
CA ASP A 143 -19.27 -27.83 12.26
C ASP A 143 -18.35 -27.31 13.38
N ASP A 144 -17.06 -27.68 13.36
CA ASP A 144 -16.05 -27.11 14.25
C ASP A 144 -15.80 -25.65 13.89
N SER A 145 -16.02 -24.75 14.85
CA SER A 145 -15.95 -23.30 14.63
C SER A 145 -14.58 -22.85 14.15
N LEU A 146 -13.49 -23.43 14.68
CA LEU A 146 -12.14 -23.04 14.28
C LEU A 146 -11.88 -23.38 12.81
N THR A 147 -12.16 -24.63 12.43
CA THR A 147 -12.00 -25.12 11.06
C THR A 147 -12.90 -24.36 10.09
N ASN A 148 -14.15 -24.12 10.47
CA ASN A 148 -15.11 -23.36 9.68
C ASN A 148 -14.62 -21.92 9.39
N ASN A 149 -14.08 -21.25 10.40
CA ASN A 149 -13.51 -19.90 10.24
C ASN A 149 -12.32 -19.89 9.28
N ILE A 150 -11.43 -20.89 9.36
CA ILE A 150 -10.28 -21.02 8.45
C ILE A 150 -10.76 -21.28 7.02
N GLN A 151 -11.71 -22.20 6.83
CA GLN A 151 -12.30 -22.49 5.52
C GLN A 151 -12.92 -21.23 4.89
N ASN A 152 -13.71 -20.48 5.65
CA ASN A 152 -14.32 -19.23 5.18
C ASN A 152 -13.29 -18.13 4.88
N GLN A 153 -12.21 -18.03 5.68
CA GLN A 153 -11.11 -17.11 5.41
C GLN A 153 -10.41 -17.44 4.10
N ILE A 154 -10.13 -18.72 3.85
CA ILE A 154 -9.50 -19.19 2.61
C ILE A 154 -10.41 -18.94 1.40
N LEU A 155 -11.71 -19.23 1.50
CA LEU A 155 -12.67 -18.91 0.45
C LEU A 155 -12.73 -17.40 0.18
N LYS A 156 -12.72 -16.55 1.22
CA LYS A 156 -12.67 -15.10 1.03
C LYS A 156 -11.38 -14.60 0.39
N HIS A 157 -10.25 -15.25 0.66
CA HIS A 157 -9.00 -14.95 -0.05
C HIS A 157 -9.11 -15.26 -1.55
N ILE A 158 -9.75 -16.38 -1.91
CA ILE A 158 -10.03 -16.75 -3.30
C ILE A 158 -11.01 -15.76 -3.94
N GLU A 159 -12.09 -15.36 -3.25
CA GLU A 159 -13.01 -14.31 -3.70
C GLU A 159 -12.24 -13.01 -4.03
N GLY A 160 -11.26 -12.65 -3.21
CA GLY A 160 -10.41 -11.48 -3.45
C GLY A 160 -9.66 -11.51 -4.78
N TYR A 161 -9.14 -12.67 -5.18
CA TYR A 161 -8.50 -12.86 -6.48
C TYR A 161 -9.47 -12.77 -7.67
N LEU A 162 -10.70 -13.21 -7.47
CA LEU A 162 -11.77 -13.15 -8.47
C LEU A 162 -12.29 -11.72 -8.65
N ILE A 163 -12.31 -10.95 -7.55
CA ILE A 163 -12.89 -9.60 -7.49
C ILE A 163 -11.87 -8.50 -7.74
N GLY A 164 -10.73 -8.50 -7.07
CA GLY A 164 -9.77 -7.39 -7.05
C GLY A 164 -9.34 -6.93 -8.45
N PRO A 165 -8.74 -7.81 -9.27
CA PRO A 165 -8.32 -7.44 -10.63
C PRO A 165 -9.50 -7.05 -11.51
N THR A 166 -10.63 -7.75 -11.38
CA THR A 166 -11.84 -7.52 -12.17
C THR A 166 -12.45 -6.15 -11.87
N ILE A 167 -12.62 -5.78 -10.60
CA ILE A 167 -13.22 -4.51 -10.20
C ILE A 167 -12.33 -3.33 -10.57
N VAL A 168 -11.01 -3.45 -10.41
CA VAL A 168 -10.06 -2.41 -10.81
C VAL A 168 -10.11 -2.19 -12.32
N ARG A 169 -10.08 -3.26 -13.12
CA ARG A 169 -10.18 -3.18 -14.58
C ARG A 169 -11.49 -2.53 -15.03
N LEU A 170 -12.62 -2.92 -14.43
CA LEU A 170 -13.93 -2.32 -14.74
C LEU A 170 -13.98 -0.84 -14.36
N ALA A 171 -13.45 -0.47 -13.19
CA ALA A 171 -13.43 0.91 -12.72
C ALA A 171 -12.58 1.83 -13.61
N MET A 172 -11.36 1.40 -13.95
CA MET A 172 -10.46 2.16 -14.81
C MET A 172 -11.00 2.32 -16.24
N ASN A 173 -11.81 1.35 -16.72
CA ASN A 173 -12.50 1.43 -18.00
C ASN A 173 -13.86 2.14 -17.94
N GLY A 174 -14.22 2.74 -16.80
CA GLY A 174 -15.41 3.60 -16.68
C GLY A 174 -16.74 2.89 -16.39
N MET A 175 -16.74 1.60 -16.04
CA MET A 175 -17.98 0.84 -15.75
C MET A 175 -18.78 1.43 -14.60
N PHE A 176 -18.10 2.01 -13.61
CA PHE A 176 -18.75 2.61 -12.44
C PHE A 176 -19.04 4.08 -12.63
N HIS A 177 -19.18 4.55 -13.87
CA HIS A 177 -19.72 5.86 -14.16
C HIS A 177 -21.18 5.97 -13.68
N LYS A 178 -21.60 7.17 -13.26
CA LYS A 178 -22.92 7.44 -12.64
C LYS A 178 -24.09 6.83 -13.42
N TYR A 179 -24.00 6.87 -14.76
CA TYR A 179 -24.98 6.28 -15.67
C TYR A 179 -25.30 4.80 -15.35
N PHE A 180 -24.28 3.94 -15.24
CA PHE A 180 -24.48 2.51 -14.97
C PHE A 180 -24.81 2.22 -13.50
N MET A 181 -24.54 3.16 -12.59
CA MET A 181 -24.83 2.98 -11.17
C MET A 181 -26.27 3.32 -10.78
N GLU A 182 -26.95 4.20 -11.53
CA GLU A 182 -28.28 4.71 -11.18
C GLU A 182 -29.43 3.99 -11.90
N THR A 183 -29.15 3.32 -13.02
CA THR A 183 -30.17 2.63 -13.83
C THR A 183 -29.76 1.21 -14.17
N SER A 184 -30.74 0.36 -14.47
CA SER A 184 -30.46 -0.98 -15.00
C SER A 184 -29.85 -0.89 -16.40
N PHE A 185 -28.96 -1.81 -16.74
CA PHE A 185 -28.30 -1.87 -18.06
C PHE A 185 -28.17 -3.33 -18.53
N ARG A 186 -28.01 -3.52 -19.84
CA ARG A 186 -27.66 -4.79 -20.48
C ARG A 186 -26.15 -4.89 -20.76
N PRO A 187 -25.58 -6.10 -20.84
CA PRO A 187 -24.15 -6.28 -21.10
C PRO A 187 -23.65 -5.58 -22.38
N GLU A 188 -24.48 -5.52 -23.42
CA GLU A 188 -24.15 -4.91 -24.72
C GLU A 188 -23.96 -3.39 -24.63
N GLU A 189 -24.50 -2.75 -23.59
CA GLU A 189 -24.42 -1.29 -23.41
C GLU A 189 -23.03 -0.83 -22.93
N PHE A 190 -22.20 -1.75 -22.40
CA PHE A 190 -20.90 -1.40 -21.84
C PHE A 190 -19.73 -2.07 -22.55
N HIS A 191 -19.82 -3.36 -22.88
CA HIS A 191 -18.65 -4.14 -23.29
C HIS A 191 -18.74 -4.67 -24.73
N LYS A 192 -17.62 -4.66 -25.45
CA LYS A 192 -17.52 -5.18 -26.84
C LYS A 192 -17.72 -6.69 -26.94
N SER A 193 -17.49 -7.42 -25.86
CA SER A 193 -17.80 -8.85 -25.71
C SER A 193 -18.87 -9.02 -24.62
N PRO A 194 -20.16 -8.91 -24.97
CA PRO A 194 -21.26 -8.93 -24.00
C PRO A 194 -21.40 -10.30 -23.31
N GLU A 195 -21.11 -11.41 -24.00
CA GLU A 195 -21.18 -12.76 -23.44
C GLU A 195 -20.17 -12.97 -22.30
N ASN A 196 -18.93 -12.53 -22.48
CA ASN A 196 -17.90 -12.60 -21.43
C ASN A 196 -18.24 -11.67 -20.26
N PHE A 197 -18.74 -10.46 -20.57
CA PHE A 197 -19.15 -9.53 -19.53
C PHE A 197 -20.35 -10.04 -18.73
N LYS A 198 -21.30 -10.72 -19.39
CA LYS A 198 -22.45 -11.37 -18.72
C LYS A 198 -22.01 -12.37 -17.67
N LYS A 199 -21.02 -13.23 -17.96
CA LYS A 199 -20.48 -14.19 -16.98
C LYS A 199 -19.90 -13.49 -15.74
N ILE A 200 -19.24 -12.33 -15.90
CA ILE A 200 -18.75 -11.51 -14.78
C ILE A 200 -19.93 -10.97 -13.97
N LEU A 201 -20.93 -10.41 -14.64
CA LEU A 201 -22.12 -9.88 -13.98
C LEU A 201 -22.90 -10.98 -13.24
N ASP A 202 -23.05 -12.16 -13.83
CA ASP A 202 -23.68 -13.32 -13.17
C ASP A 202 -22.90 -13.77 -11.93
N PHE A 203 -21.57 -13.70 -11.95
CA PHE A 203 -20.76 -13.93 -10.76
C PHE A 203 -21.00 -12.86 -9.70
N PHE A 204 -21.10 -11.59 -10.09
CA PHE A 204 -21.44 -10.51 -9.16
C PHE A 204 -22.88 -10.59 -8.64
N VAL A 205 -23.83 -11.13 -9.41
CA VAL A 205 -25.18 -11.48 -8.94
C VAL A 205 -25.11 -12.56 -7.86
N HIS A 206 -24.30 -13.61 -8.07
CA HIS A 206 -24.08 -14.64 -7.06
C HIS A 206 -23.53 -14.07 -5.74
N LEU A 207 -22.67 -13.05 -5.82
CA LEU A 207 -22.16 -12.33 -4.65
C LEU A 207 -23.12 -11.26 -4.10
N GLY A 208 -24.28 -11.07 -4.72
CA GLY A 208 -25.31 -10.11 -4.30
C GLY A 208 -24.98 -8.65 -4.63
N TRP A 209 -24.07 -8.37 -5.56
CA TRP A 209 -23.73 -7.01 -5.99
C TRP A 209 -24.70 -6.47 -7.04
N PHE A 210 -25.33 -7.36 -7.81
CA PHE A 210 -26.35 -7.03 -8.78
C PHE A 210 -27.61 -7.87 -8.58
N LEU A 211 -28.74 -7.32 -9.01
CA LEU A 211 -29.96 -8.04 -9.33
C LEU A 211 -30.04 -8.19 -10.85
N GLU A 212 -30.34 -9.39 -11.32
CA GLU A 212 -30.62 -9.65 -12.74
C GLU A 212 -32.13 -9.77 -12.94
N LYS A 213 -32.65 -9.10 -13.98
CA LYS A 213 -34.05 -9.19 -14.40
C LYS A 213 -34.16 -9.02 -15.92
N ASN A 214 -34.61 -10.07 -16.60
CA ASN A 214 -34.89 -10.08 -18.05
C ASN A 214 -33.67 -9.64 -18.89
N GLY A 215 -32.47 -10.05 -18.51
CA GLY A 215 -31.19 -9.70 -19.12
C GLY A 215 -30.64 -8.34 -18.71
N ASN A 216 -31.28 -7.62 -17.79
CA ASN A 216 -30.79 -6.34 -17.27
C ASN A 216 -30.23 -6.51 -15.87
N TYR A 217 -29.15 -5.80 -15.58
CA TYR A 217 -28.46 -5.82 -14.30
C TYR A 217 -28.63 -4.48 -13.59
N GLN A 218 -28.91 -4.53 -12.29
CA GLN A 218 -29.04 -3.35 -11.44
C GLN A 218 -28.22 -3.55 -10.18
N PHE A 219 -27.44 -2.54 -9.77
CA PHE A 219 -26.68 -2.62 -8.53
C PHE A 219 -27.58 -2.76 -7.29
N THR A 220 -27.13 -3.58 -6.34
CA THR A 220 -27.64 -3.55 -4.97
C THR A 220 -26.92 -2.48 -4.15
N GLU A 221 -27.39 -2.23 -2.91
CA GLU A 221 -26.66 -1.37 -1.98
C GLU A 221 -25.23 -1.86 -1.73
N ALA A 222 -25.03 -3.17 -1.63
CA ALA A 222 -23.72 -3.78 -1.46
C ALA A 222 -22.84 -3.58 -2.71
N GLY A 223 -23.39 -3.82 -3.90
CA GLY A 223 -22.67 -3.58 -5.16
C GLY A 223 -22.24 -2.12 -5.32
N LEU A 224 -23.13 -1.16 -5.02
CA LEU A 224 -22.78 0.27 -5.01
C LEU A 224 -21.69 0.60 -3.99
N PHE A 225 -21.69 -0.04 -2.83
CA PHE A 225 -20.66 0.17 -1.82
C PHE A 225 -19.27 -0.23 -2.32
N PHE A 226 -19.15 -1.38 -3.00
CA PHE A 226 -17.89 -1.86 -3.58
C PHE A 226 -17.47 -1.05 -4.80
N ALA A 227 -18.40 -0.73 -5.72
CA ALA A 227 -18.12 0.10 -6.90
C ALA A 227 -17.52 1.47 -6.51
N LYS A 228 -18.09 2.13 -5.50
CA LYS A 228 -17.59 3.41 -4.95
C LYS A 228 -16.22 3.29 -4.25
N ARG A 229 -15.75 2.08 -3.98
CA ARG A 229 -14.46 1.78 -3.29
C ARG A 229 -13.54 0.93 -4.15
N ALA A 230 -13.77 0.87 -5.47
CA ALA A 230 -12.93 0.08 -6.37
C ALA A 230 -11.44 0.50 -6.30
N SER A 231 -11.16 1.79 -6.09
CA SER A 231 -9.81 2.32 -5.91
C SER A 231 -9.06 1.73 -4.71
N ALA A 232 -9.76 1.28 -3.66
CA ALA A 232 -9.15 0.64 -2.50
C ALA A 232 -8.42 -0.67 -2.85
N TYR A 233 -8.74 -1.29 -3.99
CA TYR A 233 -8.04 -2.45 -4.52
C TYR A 233 -6.82 -2.07 -5.37
N GLY A 234 -6.77 -0.85 -5.90
CA GLY A 234 -5.82 -0.46 -6.95
C GLY A 234 -4.36 -0.60 -6.52
N VAL A 235 -4.03 -0.20 -5.27
CA VAL A 235 -2.65 -0.34 -4.76
C VAL A 235 -2.25 -1.82 -4.71
N THR A 236 -3.01 -2.69 -4.02
CA THR A 236 -2.65 -4.11 -3.91
C THR A 236 -2.63 -4.82 -5.27
N VAL A 237 -3.62 -4.55 -6.13
CA VAL A 237 -3.69 -5.15 -7.48
C VAL A 237 -2.53 -4.70 -8.35
N SER A 238 -2.04 -3.46 -8.19
CA SER A 238 -0.89 -2.98 -8.97
C SER A 238 0.39 -3.80 -8.74
N TYR A 239 0.52 -4.48 -7.60
CA TYR A 239 1.67 -5.34 -7.25
C TYR A 239 1.49 -6.82 -7.64
N LEU A 240 0.42 -7.18 -8.36
CA LEU A 240 0.28 -8.54 -8.89
C LEU A 240 1.50 -9.04 -9.71
N PRO A 241 2.20 -8.21 -10.50
CA PRO A 241 3.45 -8.62 -11.13
C PRO A 241 4.51 -9.09 -10.11
N THR A 242 4.61 -8.44 -8.95
CA THR A 242 5.49 -8.88 -7.85
C THR A 242 5.08 -10.26 -7.34
N PHE A 243 3.79 -10.42 -7.03
CA PHE A 243 3.29 -11.68 -6.48
C PHE A 243 3.35 -12.86 -7.45
N ALA A 244 3.30 -12.60 -8.76
CA ALA A 244 3.47 -13.63 -9.78
C ALA A 244 4.89 -14.23 -9.80
N LYS A 245 5.88 -13.54 -9.24
CA LYS A 245 7.29 -13.97 -9.14
C LYS A 245 7.67 -14.48 -7.75
N MET A 246 6.70 -14.89 -6.93
CA MET A 246 6.95 -15.30 -5.55
C MET A 246 7.95 -16.46 -5.42
N ASP A 247 7.96 -17.41 -6.38
CA ASP A 247 8.93 -18.51 -6.40
C ASP A 247 10.37 -18.00 -6.56
N ASP A 248 10.59 -17.02 -7.45
CA ASP A 248 11.90 -16.40 -7.67
C ASP A 248 12.31 -15.51 -6.48
N LEU A 249 11.38 -14.73 -5.94
CA LEU A 249 11.65 -13.88 -4.79
C LEU A 249 12.01 -14.70 -3.56
N LEU A 250 11.26 -15.75 -3.23
CA LEU A 250 11.53 -16.54 -2.03
C LEU A 250 12.74 -17.47 -2.18
N PHE A 251 12.97 -18.06 -3.35
CA PHE A 251 13.91 -19.19 -3.50
C PHE A 251 14.83 -19.12 -4.73
N GLY A 252 14.71 -18.08 -5.55
CA GLY A 252 15.42 -17.92 -6.81
C GLY A 252 16.17 -16.59 -6.87
N ASN A 253 16.06 -15.91 -8.01
CA ASN A 253 16.72 -14.63 -8.23
C ASN A 253 15.94 -13.48 -7.54
N PRO A 254 16.46 -12.86 -6.47
CA PRO A 254 15.79 -11.74 -5.82
C PRO A 254 15.73 -10.48 -6.69
N ASP A 255 16.56 -10.39 -7.74
CA ASP A 255 16.61 -9.25 -8.66
C ASP A 255 15.72 -9.44 -9.91
N VAL A 256 14.87 -10.48 -9.96
CA VAL A 256 14.03 -10.83 -11.13
C VAL A 256 13.09 -9.69 -11.59
N LEU A 257 12.76 -8.77 -10.69
CA LEU A 257 11.87 -7.63 -10.94
C LEU A 257 12.59 -6.27 -10.96
N ARG A 258 13.92 -6.27 -10.98
CA ARG A 258 14.72 -5.06 -11.05
C ARG A 258 14.82 -4.54 -12.49
N THR A 259 14.85 -3.23 -12.61
CA THR A 259 14.96 -2.51 -13.88
C THR A 259 16.14 -1.53 -13.79
N ASN A 260 16.71 -1.19 -14.95
CA ASN A 260 17.78 -0.19 -14.98
C ASN A 260 17.22 1.21 -14.73
N GLU A 261 18.10 2.15 -14.41
CA GLU A 261 17.73 3.56 -14.27
C GLU A 261 17.13 4.10 -15.58
N GLY A 262 15.95 4.71 -15.50
CA GLY A 262 15.22 5.24 -16.65
C GLY A 262 14.30 4.23 -17.36
N GLU A 263 14.34 2.95 -16.99
CA GLU A 263 13.35 1.96 -17.45
C GLU A 263 12.07 2.00 -16.62
N ASN A 264 10.96 1.57 -17.22
CA ASN A 264 9.69 1.43 -16.49
C ASN A 264 9.78 0.28 -15.49
N GLU A 265 9.25 0.50 -14.30
CA GLU A 265 9.15 -0.52 -13.25
C GLU A 265 8.30 -1.71 -13.72
N ILE A 266 8.79 -2.93 -13.49
CA ILE A 266 8.08 -4.17 -13.85
C ILE A 266 7.46 -4.88 -12.64
N HIS A 267 7.84 -4.49 -11.43
CA HIS A 267 7.32 -5.06 -10.18
C HIS A 267 5.90 -4.55 -9.86
N VAL A 268 5.50 -3.41 -10.44
CA VAL A 268 4.24 -2.72 -10.17
C VAL A 268 3.68 -2.07 -11.43
N ASP A 269 2.36 -2.15 -11.64
CA ASP A 269 1.66 -1.31 -12.62
C ASP A 269 1.53 0.11 -12.04
N ARG A 270 2.47 0.99 -12.39
CA ARG A 270 2.56 2.35 -11.82
C ARG A 270 1.33 3.20 -12.10
N GLU A 271 0.69 3.05 -13.26
CA GLU A 271 -0.51 3.81 -13.62
C GLU A 271 -1.69 3.40 -12.71
N MET A 272 -1.88 2.09 -12.51
CA MET A 272 -2.88 1.55 -11.60
C MET A 272 -2.59 1.92 -10.14
N ASN A 273 -1.31 1.89 -9.74
CA ASN A 273 -0.88 2.26 -8.40
C ASN A 273 -1.25 3.71 -8.07
N VAL A 274 -0.97 4.64 -8.98
CA VAL A 274 -1.33 6.07 -8.86
C VAL A 274 -2.86 6.25 -8.84
N TRP A 275 -3.60 5.53 -9.68
CA TRP A 275 -5.06 5.57 -9.68
C TRP A 275 -5.65 5.06 -8.34
N GLY A 276 -5.10 3.97 -7.81
CA GLY A 276 -5.52 3.38 -6.54
C GLY A 276 -5.25 4.27 -5.34
N SER A 277 -4.05 4.88 -5.27
CA SER A 277 -3.67 5.77 -4.17
C SER A 277 -4.48 7.06 -4.14
N GLY A 278 -4.80 7.64 -5.31
CA GLY A 278 -5.61 8.86 -5.40
C GLY A 278 -6.98 8.77 -4.74
N GLY A 279 -7.62 7.59 -4.76
CA GLY A 279 -8.93 7.38 -4.12
C GLY A 279 -8.90 7.28 -2.58
N ALA A 280 -7.72 7.09 -1.98
CA ALA A 280 -7.58 6.99 -0.52
C ALA A 280 -7.37 8.37 0.14
N HIS A 281 -7.04 9.40 -0.63
CA HIS A 281 -6.50 10.66 -0.11
C HIS A 281 -7.53 11.64 0.46
N ASP A 282 -8.79 11.63 0.01
CA ASP A 282 -9.83 12.60 0.41
C ASP A 282 -10.02 12.72 1.93
N THR A 283 -9.88 11.61 2.67
CA THR A 283 -10.04 11.63 4.14
C THR A 283 -8.84 12.26 4.83
N TYR A 284 -7.63 11.98 4.34
CA TYR A 284 -6.39 12.50 4.92
C TYR A 284 -6.21 13.97 4.61
N PHE A 285 -6.63 14.40 3.41
CA PHE A 285 -6.53 15.79 2.96
C PHE A 285 -7.30 16.75 3.86
N LYS A 286 -8.45 16.35 4.43
CA LYS A 286 -9.18 17.20 5.38
C LYS A 286 -8.35 17.61 6.60
N VAL A 287 -7.53 16.70 7.12
CA VAL A 287 -6.64 17.03 8.26
C VAL A 287 -5.50 17.93 7.80
N VAL A 288 -4.96 17.69 6.60
CA VAL A 288 -3.97 18.57 5.97
C VAL A 288 -4.53 19.98 5.79
N ASP A 289 -5.79 20.12 5.37
CA ASP A 289 -6.45 21.41 5.17
C ASP A 289 -6.51 22.20 6.48
N GLU A 290 -6.87 21.56 7.59
CA GLU A 290 -6.88 22.19 8.92
C GLU A 290 -5.49 22.73 9.31
N ILE A 291 -4.42 21.98 8.99
CA ILE A 291 -3.04 22.38 9.25
C ILE A 291 -2.66 23.60 8.39
N LEU A 292 -2.93 23.52 7.08
CA LEU A 292 -2.63 24.60 6.13
C LEU A 292 -3.37 25.88 6.51
N ILE A 293 -4.68 25.78 6.79
CA ILE A 293 -5.51 26.92 7.18
C ILE A 293 -4.94 27.58 8.44
N LYS A 294 -4.53 26.79 9.44
CA LYS A 294 -3.96 27.35 10.66
C LYS A 294 -2.60 28.03 10.41
N LEU A 295 -1.71 27.43 9.61
CA LEU A 295 -0.39 28.00 9.32
C LEU A 295 -0.48 29.29 8.49
N PHE A 296 -1.31 29.33 7.46
CA PHE A 296 -1.43 30.48 6.54
C PHE A 296 -2.45 31.54 7.01
N ASN A 297 -2.95 31.42 8.25
CA ASN A 297 -3.69 32.45 8.98
C ASN A 297 -2.86 33.14 10.08
N LEU A 298 -1.61 32.72 10.32
CA LEU A 298 -0.67 33.41 11.21
C LEU A 298 -0.26 34.79 10.64
N PRO A 299 0.35 35.69 11.44
CA PRO A 299 1.00 36.89 10.91
C PRO A 299 1.98 36.55 9.78
N ILE A 300 2.07 37.41 8.75
CA ILE A 300 2.73 37.09 7.48
C ILE A 300 4.21 36.67 7.65
N GLU A 301 4.89 37.27 8.61
CA GLU A 301 6.27 37.02 9.00
C GLU A 301 6.49 35.66 9.71
N GLU A 302 5.42 35.09 10.25
CA GLU A 302 5.40 33.76 10.89
C GLU A 302 4.96 32.66 9.92
N GLN A 303 4.57 33.01 8.69
CA GLN A 303 4.15 32.04 7.68
C GLN A 303 5.34 31.49 6.88
N PRO A 304 5.24 30.26 6.36
CA PRO A 304 6.10 29.81 5.28
C PRO A 304 6.01 30.75 4.07
N LYS A 305 7.12 30.94 3.36
CA LYS A 305 7.13 31.68 2.08
C LYS A 305 6.42 30.92 0.96
N GLY A 306 6.23 29.62 1.15
CA GLY A 306 5.63 28.74 0.16
C GLY A 306 5.71 27.29 0.62
N ILE A 307 5.52 26.38 -0.34
CA ILE A 307 5.37 24.95 -0.09
C ILE A 307 6.24 24.17 -1.07
N LEU A 308 6.92 23.15 -0.54
CA LEU A 308 7.58 22.14 -1.34
C LEU A 308 6.91 20.78 -1.14
N ASP A 309 6.45 20.19 -2.22
CA ASP A 309 5.93 18.82 -2.28
C ASP A 309 7.02 17.89 -2.86
N MET A 310 7.63 17.07 -2.00
CA MET A 310 8.65 16.09 -2.38
C MET A 310 7.97 14.76 -2.75
N GLY A 311 8.26 14.24 -3.94
CA GLY A 311 7.51 13.13 -4.54
C GLY A 311 6.18 13.59 -5.13
N CYS A 312 6.17 14.74 -5.82
CA CYS A 312 4.94 15.42 -6.25
C CYS A 312 4.09 14.61 -7.26
N GLY A 313 4.61 13.55 -7.87
CA GLY A 313 3.84 12.63 -8.69
C GLY A 313 3.18 13.31 -9.90
N ASN A 314 1.87 13.52 -9.83
CA ASN A 314 1.10 14.20 -10.88
C ASN A 314 0.72 15.66 -10.53
N GLY A 315 1.15 16.17 -9.38
CA GLY A 315 0.89 17.53 -8.91
C GLY A 315 -0.49 17.76 -8.30
N ALA A 316 -1.36 16.74 -8.19
CA ALA A 316 -2.72 16.90 -7.68
C ALA A 316 -2.75 17.38 -6.23
N PHE A 317 -1.83 16.89 -5.40
CA PHE A 317 -1.72 17.34 -4.02
C PHE A 317 -1.27 18.80 -3.93
N LEU A 318 -0.21 19.19 -4.66
CA LEU A 318 0.25 20.59 -4.70
C LEU A 318 -0.84 21.54 -5.22
N GLN A 319 -1.64 21.13 -6.21
CA GLN A 319 -2.81 21.86 -6.67
C GLN A 319 -3.84 22.05 -5.53
N HIS A 320 -4.22 20.96 -4.86
CA HIS A 320 -5.18 20.99 -3.74
C HIS A 320 -4.71 21.94 -2.63
N VAL A 321 -3.44 21.82 -2.24
CA VAL A 321 -2.82 22.68 -1.23
C VAL A 321 -2.90 24.16 -1.61
N PHE A 322 -2.61 24.51 -2.87
CA PHE A 322 -2.74 25.89 -3.34
C PHE A 322 -4.18 26.37 -3.26
N GLU A 323 -5.14 25.59 -3.74
CA GLU A 323 -6.57 25.94 -3.72
C GLU A 323 -7.10 26.16 -2.30
N VAL A 324 -6.64 25.36 -1.32
CA VAL A 324 -6.98 25.55 0.09
C VAL A 324 -6.44 26.89 0.61
N ILE A 325 -5.17 27.21 0.32
CA ILE A 325 -4.57 28.46 0.80
C ILE A 325 -5.24 29.67 0.14
N ASP A 326 -5.39 29.65 -1.18
CA ASP A 326 -6.02 30.71 -1.97
C ASP A 326 -7.45 31.02 -1.49
N ARG A 327 -8.27 29.99 -1.29
CA ARG A 327 -9.71 30.17 -1.00
C ARG A 327 -10.06 30.27 0.47
N GLN A 328 -9.25 29.70 1.37
CA GLN A 328 -9.67 29.47 2.76
C GLN A 328 -8.77 30.15 3.81
N THR A 329 -7.80 30.97 3.40
CA THR A 329 -6.85 31.60 4.35
C THR A 329 -6.73 33.12 4.18
N LEU A 330 -6.18 33.78 5.20
CA LEU A 330 -5.82 35.19 5.15
C LEU A 330 -4.71 35.43 4.11
N ARG A 331 -3.75 34.51 3.98
CA ARG A 331 -2.71 34.58 2.95
C ARG A 331 -3.28 34.59 1.54
N GLY A 332 -4.33 33.81 1.28
CA GLY A 332 -5.03 33.77 -0.01
C GLY A 332 -5.53 35.15 -0.46
N LYS A 333 -5.95 36.01 0.48
CA LYS A 333 -6.39 37.38 0.20
C LYS A 333 -5.25 38.37 -0.06
N MET A 334 -4.00 37.92 0.06
CA MET A 334 -2.80 38.76 0.04
C MET A 334 -1.74 38.24 -0.97
N LEU A 335 -2.10 37.30 -1.86
CA LEU A 335 -1.15 36.67 -2.78
C LEU A 335 -0.49 37.65 -3.76
N ASP A 336 -1.13 38.78 -4.07
CA ASP A 336 -0.55 39.83 -4.91
C ASP A 336 0.65 40.53 -4.23
N GLU A 337 0.56 40.77 -2.91
CA GLU A 337 1.63 41.42 -2.13
C GLU A 337 2.63 40.40 -1.59
N TYR A 338 2.15 39.21 -1.21
CA TYR A 338 2.92 38.11 -0.66
C TYR A 338 2.64 36.81 -1.41
N PRO A 339 3.19 36.60 -2.61
CA PRO A 339 2.95 35.39 -3.39
C PRO A 339 3.46 34.14 -2.67
N LEU A 340 2.88 32.97 -2.99
CA LEU A 340 3.38 31.67 -2.54
C LEU A 340 4.45 31.15 -3.49
N PHE A 341 5.57 30.68 -2.94
CA PHE A 341 6.56 29.96 -3.72
C PHE A 341 6.25 28.46 -3.71
N LEU A 342 5.58 27.96 -4.75
CA LEU A 342 5.22 26.55 -4.87
C LEU A 342 6.32 25.75 -5.59
N VAL A 343 6.66 24.59 -5.04
CA VAL A 343 7.65 23.67 -5.62
C VAL A 343 7.09 22.25 -5.65
N GLY A 344 7.04 21.64 -6.83
CA GLY A 344 6.91 20.19 -6.98
C GLY A 344 8.29 19.60 -7.27
N ALA A 345 8.74 18.67 -6.43
CA ALA A 345 10.01 17.97 -6.59
C ALA A 345 9.76 16.47 -6.78
N ASP A 346 10.46 15.85 -7.73
CA ASP A 346 10.38 14.41 -7.99
C ASP A 346 11.67 13.93 -8.66
N TYR A 347 12.09 12.70 -8.36
CA TYR A 347 13.27 12.11 -8.98
C TYR A 347 12.95 11.55 -10.38
N ASN A 348 11.67 11.27 -10.64
CA ASN A 348 11.18 10.72 -11.91
C ASN A 348 10.83 11.84 -12.91
N GLN A 349 11.52 11.87 -14.05
CA GLN A 349 11.28 12.91 -15.07
C GLN A 349 9.88 12.87 -15.70
N THR A 350 9.25 11.70 -15.77
CA THR A 350 7.88 11.56 -16.30
C THR A 350 6.88 12.20 -15.34
N ALA A 351 7.03 11.98 -14.03
CA ALA A 351 6.23 12.65 -13.00
C ALA A 351 6.34 14.18 -13.13
N LEU A 352 7.56 14.72 -13.24
CA LEU A 352 7.78 16.17 -13.44
C LEU A 352 7.06 16.72 -14.67
N LYS A 353 7.06 15.99 -15.80
CA LYS A 353 6.35 16.41 -17.02
C LYS A 353 4.84 16.47 -16.80
N VAL A 354 4.27 15.46 -16.16
CA VAL A 354 2.83 15.38 -15.84
C VAL A 354 2.44 16.49 -14.87
N THR A 355 3.20 16.67 -13.79
CA THR A 355 2.99 17.74 -12.80
C THR A 355 2.99 19.11 -13.46
N ARG A 356 3.96 19.43 -14.33
CA ARG A 356 3.96 20.71 -15.07
C ARG A 356 2.70 20.89 -15.89
N ALA A 357 2.32 19.87 -16.67
CA ALA A 357 1.14 19.96 -17.53
C ALA A 357 -0.15 20.19 -16.72
N ASN A 358 -0.31 19.49 -15.59
CA ASN A 358 -1.48 19.63 -14.73
C ASN A 358 -1.55 21.00 -14.05
N LEU A 359 -0.42 21.49 -13.49
CA LEU A 359 -0.38 22.79 -12.82
C LEU A 359 -0.59 23.95 -13.81
N ILE A 360 -0.02 23.88 -15.01
CA ILE A 360 -0.29 24.87 -16.08
C ILE A 360 -1.77 24.86 -16.46
N LYS A 361 -2.37 23.67 -16.61
CA LYS A 361 -3.80 23.53 -16.93
C LYS A 361 -4.70 24.09 -15.81
N ALA A 362 -4.24 24.02 -14.57
CA ALA A 362 -4.93 24.57 -13.40
C ALA A 362 -4.66 26.07 -13.17
N ASP A 363 -3.85 26.72 -14.03
CA ASP A 363 -3.41 28.12 -13.88
C ASP A 363 -2.65 28.38 -12.57
N ILE A 364 -1.87 27.39 -12.13
CA ILE A 364 -1.06 27.46 -10.91
C ILE A 364 0.41 27.61 -11.26
N TRP A 365 1.02 28.72 -10.81
CA TRP A 365 2.45 28.92 -10.97
C TRP A 365 3.22 28.15 -9.89
N ALA A 366 3.91 27.08 -10.29
CA ALA A 366 4.88 26.37 -9.46
C ALA A 366 6.22 26.14 -10.18
N LYS A 367 7.30 25.95 -9.42
CA LYS A 367 8.56 25.40 -9.93
C LYS A 367 8.51 23.88 -9.86
N VAL A 368 8.84 23.21 -10.96
CA VAL A 368 8.82 21.75 -11.02
C VAL A 368 10.22 21.25 -11.36
N ILE A 369 10.93 20.78 -10.33
CA ILE A 369 12.37 20.51 -10.35
C ILE A 369 12.66 19.05 -10.01
N TRP A 370 13.84 18.60 -10.43
CA TRP A 370 14.33 17.30 -10.01
C TRP A 370 14.68 17.33 -8.51
N GLY A 371 14.34 16.27 -7.78
CA GLY A 371 14.71 16.14 -6.38
C GLY A 371 14.60 14.70 -5.89
N ASP A 372 15.57 14.28 -5.09
CA ASP A 372 15.59 12.97 -4.44
C ASP A 372 15.37 13.16 -2.94
N ILE A 373 14.43 12.39 -2.38
CA ILE A 373 14.14 12.41 -0.94
C ILE A 373 15.38 12.06 -0.10
N GLY A 374 16.32 11.28 -0.62
CA GLY A 374 17.58 10.95 0.04
C GLY A 374 18.62 12.08 0.05
N ARG A 375 18.43 13.13 -0.77
CA ARG A 375 19.39 14.22 -1.02
C ARG A 375 18.78 15.64 -0.88
N PRO A 376 18.28 16.00 0.32
CA PRO A 376 17.75 17.35 0.56
C PRO A 376 18.80 18.45 0.43
N ASP A 377 20.09 18.11 0.53
CA ASP A 377 21.22 19.01 0.31
C ASP A 377 21.27 19.55 -1.13
N ILE A 378 21.12 18.66 -2.11
CA ILE A 378 21.07 19.05 -3.54
C ILE A 378 19.85 19.92 -3.78
N LEU A 379 18.68 19.48 -3.31
CA LEU A 379 17.44 20.24 -3.45
C LEU A 379 17.54 21.65 -2.87
N SER A 380 18.12 21.78 -1.66
CA SER A 380 18.30 23.08 -1.03
C SER A 380 19.25 23.98 -1.82
N ASN A 381 20.33 23.45 -2.37
CA ASN A 381 21.27 24.22 -3.18
C ASN A 381 20.62 24.69 -4.49
N ASP A 382 19.93 23.78 -5.19
CA ASP A 382 19.24 24.11 -6.44
C ASP A 382 18.18 25.20 -6.25
N LEU A 383 17.43 25.15 -5.14
CA LEU A 383 16.45 26.17 -4.80
C LEU A 383 17.12 27.53 -4.52
N LYS A 384 18.25 27.51 -3.81
CA LYS A 384 18.97 28.73 -3.47
C LYS A 384 19.61 29.37 -4.69
N GLU A 385 20.29 28.58 -5.53
CA GLU A 385 21.01 29.08 -6.71
C GLU A 385 20.06 29.54 -7.82
N ASN A 386 19.02 28.76 -8.12
CA ASN A 386 18.17 29.02 -9.28
C ASN A 386 17.01 29.98 -8.98
N TYR A 387 16.58 30.07 -7.72
CA TYR A 387 15.38 30.83 -7.35
C TYR A 387 15.57 31.75 -6.14
N ASN A 388 16.76 31.78 -5.54
CA ASN A 388 17.05 32.56 -4.33
C ASN A 388 16.08 32.29 -3.17
N ILE A 389 15.59 31.04 -3.06
CA ILE A 389 14.71 30.59 -1.98
C ILE A 389 15.46 29.58 -1.11
N ASP A 390 15.43 29.78 0.22
CA ASP A 390 15.99 28.82 1.16
C ASP A 390 14.96 27.73 1.47
N LEU A 391 15.33 26.46 1.37
CA LEU A 391 14.42 25.33 1.66
C LEU A 391 13.78 25.41 3.05
N LYS A 392 14.54 25.94 4.03
CA LYS A 392 14.07 26.18 5.41
C LYS A 392 12.96 27.22 5.54
N ASP A 393 12.73 28.03 4.51
CA ASP A 393 11.66 29.01 4.49
C ASP A 393 10.35 28.47 3.90
N LEU A 394 10.33 27.22 3.46
CA LEU A 394 9.17 26.53 2.92
C LEU A 394 8.58 25.56 3.95
N LEU A 395 7.26 25.38 3.91
CA LEU A 395 6.64 24.20 4.51
C LEU A 395 6.94 23.02 3.59
N ASN A 396 7.64 22.02 4.12
CA ASN A 396 7.96 20.82 3.37
C ASN A 396 6.85 19.80 3.58
N VAL A 397 6.36 19.21 2.51
CA VAL A 397 5.29 18.23 2.53
C VAL A 397 5.68 17.03 1.70
N ARG A 398 5.27 15.83 2.14
CA ARG A 398 5.35 14.62 1.33
C ARG A 398 4.33 13.59 1.81
N THR A 399 3.79 12.82 0.88
CA THR A 399 2.76 11.82 1.15
C THR A 399 3.25 10.44 0.74
N PHE A 400 3.31 9.50 1.68
CA PHE A 400 3.63 8.10 1.48
C PHE A 400 5.00 7.90 0.80
N LEU A 401 6.05 8.53 1.34
CA LEU A 401 7.35 8.59 0.65
C LEU A 401 8.55 8.20 1.51
N ASP A 402 8.57 8.46 2.83
CA ASP A 402 9.76 8.13 3.64
C ASP A 402 9.98 6.63 3.70
N HIS A 403 8.92 5.83 3.74
CA HIS A 403 9.03 4.36 3.68
C HIS A 403 9.55 3.85 2.32
N ASN A 404 9.34 4.59 1.23
CA ASN A 404 9.75 4.23 -0.13
C ASN A 404 11.11 4.83 -0.52
N ARG A 405 11.87 5.34 0.47
CA ARG A 405 13.24 5.82 0.23
C ARG A 405 14.13 4.66 -0.24
N ILE A 406 15.08 4.97 -1.11
CA ILE A 406 16.09 4.00 -1.55
C ILE A 406 16.94 3.61 -0.33
N TRP A 407 17.12 2.30 -0.13
CA TRP A 407 18.00 1.81 0.93
C TRP A 407 19.42 2.33 0.77
N ALA A 408 19.98 2.82 1.87
CA ALA A 408 21.37 3.20 1.98
C ALA A 408 21.91 2.66 3.31
N GLU A 409 23.07 2.00 3.28
CA GLU A 409 23.68 1.52 4.52
C GLU A 409 23.96 2.71 5.45
N PRO A 410 23.48 2.68 6.72
CA PRO A 410 23.73 3.76 7.66
C PRO A 410 25.22 3.84 7.97
N GLN A 411 25.75 5.06 7.99
CA GLN A 411 27.14 5.35 8.33
C GLN A 411 27.40 5.28 9.84
N GLN A 412 26.39 5.56 10.66
CA GLN A 412 26.43 5.56 12.12
C GLN A 412 25.47 4.49 12.65
N ILE A 413 26.03 3.35 13.06
CA ILE A 413 25.27 2.24 13.63
C ILE A 413 25.31 2.33 15.16
N ASN A 414 24.15 2.44 15.80
CA ASN A 414 24.04 2.39 17.25
C ASN A 414 24.01 0.94 17.72
N LYS A 415 25.13 0.46 18.26
CA LYS A 415 25.26 -0.94 18.76
C LYS A 415 24.35 -1.26 19.94
N ASP A 416 23.91 -0.26 20.67
CA ASP A 416 23.04 -0.41 21.83
C ASP A 416 21.56 -0.23 21.47
N ARG A 417 21.24 0.05 20.20
CA ARG A 417 19.86 0.14 19.74
C ARG A 417 19.17 -1.21 19.86
N VAL A 418 18.00 -1.20 20.45
CA VAL A 418 17.09 -2.35 20.50
C VAL A 418 15.72 -1.85 20.06
N SER A 419 15.39 -2.14 18.80
CA SER A 419 14.13 -1.76 18.19
C SER A 419 12.94 -2.36 18.94
N THR A 420 11.82 -1.65 18.96
CA THR A 420 10.52 -2.20 19.37
C THR A 420 9.68 -2.65 18.17
N SER A 421 10.12 -2.35 16.94
CA SER A 421 9.48 -2.78 15.71
C SER A 421 9.46 -4.31 15.59
N THR A 422 8.36 -4.80 15.02
CA THR A 422 8.14 -6.18 14.61
C THR A 422 8.10 -6.33 13.09
N GLY A 423 8.53 -5.30 12.35
CA GLY A 423 8.60 -5.31 10.90
C GLY A 423 9.46 -6.45 10.35
N ALA A 424 9.25 -6.77 9.07
CA ALA A 424 10.10 -7.66 8.30
C ALA A 424 10.61 -6.91 7.07
N PHE A 425 11.92 -6.72 7.00
CA PHE A 425 12.54 -5.88 5.98
C PHE A 425 13.52 -6.68 5.13
N ALA A 426 13.54 -6.34 3.85
CA ALA A 426 14.45 -6.91 2.89
C ALA A 426 15.08 -5.82 2.02
N TYR A 427 16.28 -6.09 1.55
CA TYR A 427 16.87 -5.41 0.41
C TYR A 427 17.53 -6.44 -0.49
N ARG A 428 16.98 -6.59 -1.69
CA ARG A 428 17.43 -7.56 -2.70
C ARG A 428 17.52 -8.97 -2.13
N GLY A 429 16.45 -9.39 -1.45
CA GLY A 429 16.34 -10.71 -0.82
C GLY A 429 17.12 -10.93 0.46
N LYS A 430 18.01 -10.00 0.84
CA LYS A 430 18.73 -10.07 2.12
C LYS A 430 17.88 -9.48 3.23
N ARG A 431 17.84 -10.15 4.38
CA ARG A 431 17.18 -9.64 5.58
C ARG A 431 17.92 -8.40 6.10
N ILE A 432 17.14 -7.39 6.49
CA ILE A 432 17.62 -6.23 7.23
C ILE A 432 17.03 -6.30 8.64
N SER A 433 17.87 -6.13 9.66
CA SER A 433 17.42 -6.06 11.06
C SER A 433 16.63 -4.78 11.35
N ASN A 434 15.67 -4.85 12.27
CA ASN A 434 14.85 -3.70 12.64
C ASN A 434 15.69 -2.56 13.25
N ASN A 435 16.75 -2.89 14.02
CA ASN A 435 17.69 -1.90 14.54
C ASN A 435 18.37 -1.10 13.42
N LEU A 436 18.80 -1.78 12.34
CA LEU A 436 19.45 -1.14 11.20
C LEU A 436 18.49 -0.28 10.39
N VAL A 437 17.21 -0.68 10.27
CA VAL A 437 16.18 0.15 9.63
C VAL A 437 15.93 1.44 10.41
N GLU A 438 15.92 1.38 11.73
CA GLU A 438 15.81 2.56 12.60
C GLU A 438 17.02 3.49 12.47
N ASP A 439 18.25 2.97 12.44
CA ASP A 439 19.46 3.78 12.20
C ASP A 439 19.43 4.43 10.81
N ASN A 440 19.01 3.68 9.78
CA ASN A 440 18.81 4.22 8.44
C ASN A 440 17.73 5.33 8.39
N LEU A 441 16.61 5.14 9.09
CA LEU A 441 15.55 6.15 9.18
C LEU A 441 16.04 7.39 9.94
N LEU A 442 16.82 7.21 11.01
CA LEU A 442 17.40 8.31 11.78
C LEU A 442 18.28 9.18 10.90
N GLU A 443 19.22 8.58 10.16
CA GLU A 443 20.09 9.34 9.26
C GLU A 443 19.32 10.05 8.15
N HIS A 444 18.31 9.40 7.58
CA HIS A 444 17.42 10.01 6.59
C HIS A 444 16.74 11.26 7.15
N LEU A 445 16.12 11.17 8.33
CA LEU A 445 15.46 12.31 8.97
C LEU A 445 16.46 13.39 9.43
N GLN A 446 17.67 13.01 9.85
CA GLN A 446 18.74 13.95 10.18
C GLN A 446 19.18 14.79 8.98
N ARG A 447 19.24 14.23 7.77
CA ARG A 447 19.53 15.00 6.54
C ARG A 447 18.46 16.05 6.26
N TRP A 448 17.20 15.77 6.56
CA TRP A 448 16.09 16.71 6.39
C TRP A 448 15.99 17.74 7.51
N SER A 449 16.39 17.37 8.73
CA SER A 449 16.20 18.15 9.95
C SER A 449 16.62 19.63 9.83
N PRO A 450 17.80 20.00 9.28
CA PRO A 450 18.21 21.40 9.11
C PRO A 450 17.24 22.25 8.27
N TYR A 451 16.50 21.62 7.35
CA TYR A 451 15.64 22.28 6.39
C TYR A 451 14.17 22.32 6.81
N VAL A 452 13.76 21.52 7.79
CA VAL A 452 12.34 21.41 8.16
C VAL A 452 12.04 21.84 9.59
N ARG A 453 13.06 22.13 10.41
CA ARG A 453 12.87 22.53 11.82
C ARG A 453 12.01 23.78 12.01
N LYS A 454 12.07 24.75 11.09
CA LYS A 454 11.41 26.06 11.23
C LYS A 454 9.89 26.00 10.99
N PHE A 455 9.48 25.68 9.76
CA PHE A 455 8.06 25.65 9.38
C PHE A 455 7.43 24.25 9.45
N GLY A 456 8.27 23.23 9.52
CA GLY A 456 7.87 21.85 9.70
C GLY A 456 7.98 21.00 8.44
N LEU A 457 7.85 19.71 8.68
CA LEU A 457 7.67 18.66 7.70
C LEU A 457 6.29 18.05 7.91
N LEU A 458 5.37 18.33 7.01
CA LEU A 458 4.03 17.74 6.99
C LEU A 458 4.07 16.42 6.24
N LEU A 459 3.70 15.34 6.92
CA LEU A 459 3.77 13.98 6.41
C LEU A 459 2.40 13.33 6.49
N ILE A 460 2.04 12.62 5.43
CA ILE A 460 1.10 11.51 5.53
C ILE A 460 1.94 10.26 5.32
N GLU A 461 1.98 9.35 6.29
CA GLU A 461 2.88 8.20 6.22
C GLU A 461 2.16 6.88 6.49
N LEU A 462 2.61 5.82 5.80
CA LEU A 462 2.15 4.46 5.92
C LEU A 462 2.99 3.69 6.94
N HIS A 463 2.33 2.84 7.71
CA HIS A 463 2.90 2.11 8.83
C HIS A 463 2.43 0.67 8.86
N THR A 464 3.26 -0.17 9.45
CA THR A 464 2.90 -1.54 9.83
C THR A 464 2.37 -1.60 11.26
N ILE A 465 1.82 -2.74 11.66
CA ILE A 465 1.42 -3.05 13.03
C ILE A 465 1.90 -4.46 13.41
N ASN A 466 1.87 -4.79 14.70
CA ASN A 466 2.30 -6.10 15.21
C ASN A 466 1.49 -7.26 14.58
N PRO A 467 2.13 -8.34 14.10
CA PRO A 467 1.43 -9.46 13.44
C PRO A 467 0.37 -10.13 14.32
N LYS A 468 0.59 -10.20 15.64
CA LYS A 468 -0.41 -10.73 16.60
C LYS A 468 -1.64 -9.82 16.69
N LEU A 469 -1.43 -8.51 16.69
CA LEU A 469 -2.52 -7.52 16.66
C LEU A 469 -3.28 -7.62 15.33
N THR A 470 -2.56 -7.80 14.22
CA THR A 470 -3.16 -8.01 12.89
C THR A 470 -4.03 -9.27 12.86
N ALA A 471 -3.53 -10.40 13.37
CA ALA A 471 -4.25 -11.67 13.42
C ALA A 471 -5.54 -11.61 14.25
N GLN A 472 -5.58 -10.75 15.27
CA GLN A 472 -6.79 -10.50 16.08
C GLN A 472 -7.81 -9.57 15.39
N ASN A 473 -7.41 -8.91 14.29
CA ASN A 473 -8.19 -7.88 13.61
C ASN A 473 -8.35 -8.13 12.10
N ILE A 474 -8.34 -9.39 11.66
CA ILE A 474 -8.57 -9.78 10.27
C ILE A 474 -9.92 -9.26 9.77
N GLY A 475 -9.91 -8.56 8.64
CA GLY A 475 -11.08 -7.86 8.11
C GLY A 475 -11.38 -6.53 8.82
N LYS A 476 -10.48 -5.99 9.64
CA LYS A 476 -10.61 -4.64 10.22
C LYS A 476 -9.43 -3.73 9.89
N THR A 477 -8.37 -4.26 9.27
CA THR A 477 -7.18 -3.52 8.88
C THR A 477 -6.65 -4.04 7.54
N PRO A 478 -6.10 -3.17 6.68
CA PRO A 478 -5.40 -3.55 5.45
C PRO A 478 -3.91 -3.89 5.67
N ALA A 479 -3.44 -3.95 6.93
CA ALA A 479 -2.01 -4.10 7.27
C ALA A 479 -1.31 -5.25 6.54
N ILE A 480 -1.95 -6.42 6.43
CA ILE A 480 -1.40 -7.61 5.75
C ILE A 480 -1.05 -7.30 4.29
N ALA A 481 -1.99 -6.69 3.56
CA ALA A 481 -1.78 -6.32 2.17
C ALA A 481 -0.66 -5.30 2.02
N TYR A 482 -0.63 -4.28 2.89
CA TYR A 482 0.43 -3.28 2.87
C TYR A 482 1.80 -3.86 3.21
N ASP A 483 1.89 -4.69 4.25
CA ASP A 483 3.14 -5.35 4.63
C ASP A 483 3.72 -6.20 3.50
N ALA A 484 2.86 -6.91 2.77
CA ALA A 484 3.29 -7.70 1.63
C ALA A 484 3.72 -6.82 0.45
N THR A 485 2.90 -5.85 0.01
CA THR A 485 3.24 -5.04 -1.17
C THR A 485 4.51 -4.25 -0.94
N HIS A 486 4.71 -3.70 0.25
CA HIS A 486 5.87 -2.88 0.59
C HIS A 486 7.09 -3.75 0.93
N GLY A 487 6.92 -4.84 1.69
CA GLY A 487 8.02 -5.73 2.05
C GLY A 487 8.67 -6.39 0.82
N PHE A 488 7.86 -6.96 -0.09
CA PHE A 488 8.40 -7.62 -1.29
C PHE A 488 8.92 -6.65 -2.36
N SER A 489 8.70 -5.34 -2.19
CA SER A 489 9.24 -4.29 -3.07
C SER A 489 10.34 -3.46 -2.41
N ASP A 490 10.95 -3.97 -1.32
CA ASP A 490 12.06 -3.35 -0.59
C ASP A 490 11.73 -1.95 -0.06
N GLN A 491 10.54 -1.81 0.54
CA GLN A 491 10.07 -0.60 1.22
C GLN A 491 9.98 -0.81 2.74
N TYR A 492 10.13 0.28 3.51
CA TYR A 492 10.46 0.25 4.93
C TYR A 492 9.38 0.91 5.80
N ILE A 493 8.20 0.30 5.86
CA ILE A 493 7.12 0.75 6.76
C ILE A 493 7.38 0.26 8.19
N VAL A 494 7.50 1.19 9.14
CA VAL A 494 7.67 0.91 10.57
C VAL A 494 6.40 1.32 11.33
N GLU A 495 6.22 0.79 12.54
CA GLU A 495 5.13 1.17 13.44
C GLU A 495 5.17 2.69 13.73
N ILE A 496 4.00 3.30 13.95
CA ILE A 496 3.86 4.75 14.18
C ILE A 496 4.73 5.24 15.33
N ASP A 497 4.76 4.49 16.44
CA ASP A 497 5.51 4.88 17.63
C ASP A 497 7.03 4.82 17.38
N VAL A 498 7.49 3.83 16.60
CA VAL A 498 8.88 3.73 16.15
C VAL A 498 9.24 4.91 15.27
N PHE A 499 8.41 5.24 14.26
CA PHE A 499 8.65 6.38 13.38
C PHE A 499 8.78 7.69 14.17
N ASN A 500 7.84 7.95 15.09
CA ASN A 500 7.83 9.17 15.89
C ASN A 500 8.99 9.23 16.90
N GLN A 501 9.41 8.09 17.46
CA GLN A 501 10.61 8.01 18.31
C GLN A 501 11.86 8.39 17.51
N ILE A 502 12.05 7.80 16.33
CA ILE A 502 13.22 8.08 15.48
C ILE A 502 13.21 9.53 14.97
N ALA A 503 12.04 10.07 14.64
CA ALA A 503 11.90 11.49 14.32
C ALA A 503 12.36 12.38 15.48
N ALA A 504 11.97 12.07 16.72
CA ALA A 504 12.38 12.81 17.90
C ALA A 504 13.91 12.72 18.13
N GLU A 505 14.53 11.56 17.89
CA GLU A 505 15.99 11.39 17.89
C GLU A 505 16.68 12.28 16.83
N ALA A 506 16.04 12.50 15.67
CA ALA A 506 16.50 13.44 14.64
C ALA A 506 16.24 14.93 14.98
N GLY A 507 15.66 15.22 16.15
CA GLY A 507 15.30 16.56 16.60
C GLY A 507 14.02 17.11 15.95
N LEU A 508 13.15 16.22 15.47
CA LEU A 508 11.87 16.54 14.82
C LEU A 508 10.71 15.94 15.62
N PHE A 509 9.83 16.79 16.15
CA PHE A 509 8.79 16.38 17.08
C PHE A 509 7.41 16.55 16.44
N PRO A 510 6.51 15.56 16.56
CA PRO A 510 5.11 15.73 16.15
C PRO A 510 4.42 16.86 16.92
N ASP A 511 3.78 17.79 16.20
CA ASP A 511 2.82 18.71 16.79
C ASP A 511 1.57 17.92 17.22
N LYS A 512 1.42 17.74 18.53
CA LYS A 512 0.32 16.98 19.14
C LYS A 512 -1.07 17.52 18.79
N THR A 513 -1.18 18.78 18.40
CA THR A 513 -2.45 19.38 17.98
C THR A 513 -2.94 18.80 16.66
N PHE A 514 -2.00 18.46 15.77
CA PHE A 514 -2.26 18.05 14.40
C PHE A 514 -2.06 16.56 14.16
N PHE A 515 -1.35 15.88 15.07
CA PHE A 515 -1.11 14.45 14.94
C PHE A 515 -2.42 13.66 14.88
N LYS A 516 -2.58 12.87 13.82
CA LYS A 516 -3.73 11.96 13.62
C LYS A 516 -3.25 10.59 13.16
N ARG A 517 -4.03 9.57 13.49
CA ARG A 517 -3.82 8.17 13.10
C ARG A 517 -5.09 7.64 12.45
N PHE A 518 -4.93 6.73 11.48
CA PHE A 518 -6.03 6.17 10.70
C PHE A 518 -5.94 4.65 10.61
N PRO A 519 -6.98 3.93 11.10
CA PRO A 519 -8.02 4.44 12.00
C PRO A 519 -7.43 5.00 13.31
N ASP A 520 -8.20 5.76 14.10
CA ASP A 520 -7.77 6.19 15.44
C ASP A 520 -7.89 5.02 16.44
N ALA A 521 -7.02 4.03 16.28
CA ALA A 521 -6.94 2.80 17.05
C ALA A 521 -5.52 2.23 16.99
N GLU A 522 -5.23 1.17 17.75
CA GLU A 522 -3.94 0.46 17.68
C GLU A 522 -3.70 -0.19 16.31
N THR A 523 -4.77 -0.43 15.54
CA THR A 523 -4.69 -0.96 14.18
C THR A 523 -4.40 0.10 13.12
N ALA A 524 -4.00 1.31 13.53
CA ALA A 524 -3.63 2.40 12.63
C ALA A 524 -2.49 2.02 11.70
N THR A 525 -2.73 2.16 10.39
CA THR A 525 -1.70 1.94 9.36
C THR A 525 -1.30 3.24 8.67
N VAL A 526 -1.97 4.35 8.95
CA VAL A 526 -1.60 5.66 8.39
C VAL A 526 -1.52 6.70 9.51
N SER A 527 -0.54 7.59 9.44
CA SER A 527 -0.45 8.76 10.32
C SER A 527 -0.34 10.06 9.53
N ILE A 528 -0.79 11.16 10.14
CA ILE A 528 -0.54 12.51 9.67
C ILE A 528 0.26 13.23 10.75
N ASN A 529 1.45 13.69 10.39
CA ASN A 529 2.40 14.34 11.28
C ASN A 529 2.76 15.73 10.74
N LEU A 530 2.78 16.75 11.61
CA LEU A 530 3.55 17.97 11.37
C LEU A 530 4.77 17.93 12.28
N LEU A 531 5.90 17.50 11.76
CA LEU A 531 7.15 17.39 12.50
C LEU A 531 7.89 18.73 12.51
N LYS A 532 8.29 19.24 13.67
CA LYS A 532 9.00 20.52 13.83
C LYS A 532 10.19 20.42 14.76
N GLY A 533 11.09 21.41 14.69
CA GLY A 533 12.10 21.60 15.73
C GLY A 533 11.45 21.96 17.08
N LYS A 534 12.23 21.88 18.16
CA LYS A 534 11.79 22.34 19.48
C LYS A 534 11.57 23.84 19.55
#